data_AF-A0A1I3C7R0-F1
#
_entry.id   AF-A0A1I3C7R0-F1
#
_cell.length_a   1.000
_cell.length_b   1.000
_cell.length_c   1.000
_cell.angle_alpha   90.00
_cell.angle_beta   90.00
_cell.angle_gamma   90.00
#
_symmetry.space_group_name_H-M   'P 1'
#
loop_
_entity.id
_entity.type
_entity.pdbx_description
1 polymer ?
#
loop_
_entity_poly.entity_id
_entity_poly.type
_entity_poly.pdbx_seq_one_letter_code
_entity_poly.pdbx_strand_id
1 'polypeptide(L)'
;MSVDQISNYSSNNMLVQNLMKVRDVTNENEIMGAISTAMDSVSLSFIGKSFAGYYESLRSEGDQKALEGLRQMAIHLTENPSNERAIDFSNIMRAREGEEGFLNTFFSTVHDVADSGNSLGFWFNTFTNLDAASNQDGFLSSTSNILSLEGDKKETAGIFSEFLRMTDQAIKHFQDEDLRRENLDDFFGSLKERESIEGYRESIEDFRENMN
;
A
#
# COMPACT_ATOMS: atom_id res chain seq x y z
N MET A 1 -7.71 35.56 8.05
CA MET A 1 -7.02 34.26 7.94
C MET A 1 -7.13 33.61 9.30
N SER A 2 -7.90 32.51 9.42
CA SER A 2 -8.17 31.88 10.71
C SER A 2 -6.96 31.07 11.18
N VAL A 3 -6.81 30.98 12.50
CA VAL A 3 -5.74 30.29 13.23
C VAL A 3 -5.66 28.80 12.86
N ASP A 4 -6.75 28.22 12.34
CA ASP A 4 -6.85 26.83 11.90
C ASP A 4 -6.03 26.51 10.63
N GLN A 5 -5.68 27.51 9.82
CA GLN A 5 -4.87 27.29 8.62
C GLN A 5 -3.36 27.25 8.92
N ILE A 6 -2.93 27.73 10.10
CA ILE A 6 -1.52 27.83 10.49
C ILE A 6 -1.06 26.57 11.26
N SER A 7 -1.95 25.85 11.96
CA SER A 7 -1.57 24.63 12.69
C SER A 7 -1.26 23.45 11.75
N ASN A 8 -2.06 23.24 10.69
CA ASN A 8 -1.85 22.14 9.74
C ASN A 8 -0.53 22.23 8.96
N TYR A 9 -0.04 23.43 8.67
CA TYR A 9 1.22 23.62 7.93
C TYR A 9 2.47 23.44 8.81
N SER A 10 2.38 23.71 10.12
CA SER A 10 3.53 23.59 11.02
C SER A 10 3.73 22.16 11.54
N SER A 11 2.63 21.43 11.79
CA SER A 11 2.68 20.07 12.32
C SER A 11 3.23 19.06 11.30
N ASN A 12 2.81 19.16 10.04
CA ASN A 12 3.31 18.30 8.97
C ASN A 12 4.81 18.52 8.70
N ASN A 13 5.28 19.77 8.82
CA ASN A 13 6.69 20.08 8.58
C ASN A 13 7.60 19.61 9.72
N MET A 14 7.14 19.64 10.98
CA MET A 14 7.87 19.03 12.10
C MET A 14 7.88 17.50 12.05
N LEU A 15 6.77 16.89 11.63
CA LEU A 15 6.66 15.44 11.44
C LEU A 15 7.65 14.96 10.38
N VAL A 16 7.63 15.60 9.19
CA VAL A 16 8.55 15.28 8.09
C VAL A 16 9.99 15.58 8.49
N GLN A 17 10.28 16.67 9.21
CA GLN A 17 11.63 16.96 9.71
C GLN A 17 12.12 15.97 10.76
N ASN A 18 11.25 15.47 11.64
CA ASN A 18 11.62 14.46 12.64
C ASN A 18 11.85 13.09 11.97
N LEU A 19 11.04 12.73 10.96
CA LEU A 19 11.24 11.51 10.18
C LEU A 19 12.46 11.59 9.24
N MET A 20 12.75 12.75 8.64
CA MET A 20 13.93 12.95 7.79
C MET A 20 15.24 13.05 8.58
N LYS A 21 15.22 13.49 9.84
CA LYS A 21 16.40 13.43 10.74
C LYS A 21 16.75 12.00 11.14
N VAL A 22 15.81 11.06 11.01
CA VAL A 22 15.96 9.63 11.28
C VAL A 22 16.50 8.88 10.04
N ARG A 23 17.05 9.60 9.05
CA ARG A 23 17.67 9.02 7.83
C ARG A 23 18.84 8.06 8.07
N ASP A 24 19.31 7.94 9.30
CA ASP A 24 20.42 7.07 9.69
C ASP A 24 20.18 6.52 11.11
N VAL A 25 19.24 5.58 11.30
CA VAL A 25 18.86 5.13 12.65
C VAL A 25 18.56 3.64 12.72
N THR A 26 19.56 2.89 13.18
CA THR A 26 19.49 1.50 13.65
C THR A 26 18.77 1.35 15.01
N ASN A 27 18.06 2.36 15.52
CA ASN A 27 17.61 2.44 16.91
C ASN A 27 16.11 2.72 17.12
N GLU A 28 15.45 1.76 17.76
CA GLU A 28 14.02 1.61 18.06
C GLU A 28 13.37 2.77 18.86
N ASN A 29 14.12 3.41 19.77
CA ASN A 29 13.57 4.42 20.68
C ASN A 29 13.33 5.80 20.04
N GLU A 30 14.06 6.12 18.97
CA GLU A 30 13.94 7.42 18.29
C GLU A 30 12.75 7.46 17.34
N ILE A 31 12.36 6.30 16.78
CA ILE A 31 11.20 6.14 15.90
C ILE A 31 9.90 6.30 16.70
N MET A 32 9.78 5.62 17.85
CA MET A 32 8.62 5.77 18.74
C MET A 32 8.49 7.19 19.29
N GLY A 33 9.62 7.87 19.57
CA GLY A 33 9.64 9.28 19.95
C GLY A 33 9.18 10.22 18.84
N ALA A 34 9.60 9.96 17.59
CA ALA A 34 9.22 10.76 16.42
C ALA A 34 7.73 10.60 16.07
N ILE A 35 7.21 9.36 16.10
CA ILE A 35 5.78 9.05 15.89
C ILE A 35 4.94 9.68 17.02
N SER A 36 5.36 9.54 18.28
CA SER A 36 4.63 10.11 19.43
C SER A 36 4.62 11.64 19.45
N THR A 37 5.64 12.31 18.92
CA THR A 37 5.73 13.78 18.89
C THR A 37 4.94 14.38 17.72
N ALA A 38 4.69 13.58 16.68
CA ALA A 38 3.98 13.95 15.46
C ALA A 38 2.43 13.95 15.59
N MET A 39 1.88 13.36 16.64
CA MET A 39 0.45 13.10 16.79
C MET A 39 -0.28 14.22 17.53
N ASP A 40 -0.56 15.32 16.83
CA ASP A 40 -1.55 16.33 17.26
C ASP A 40 -2.59 16.61 16.15
N SER A 41 -3.42 15.59 15.89
CA SER A 41 -4.82 15.72 15.44
C SER A 41 -5.51 14.36 15.61
N VAL A 42 -6.79 14.37 15.99
CA VAL A 42 -7.54 13.19 16.50
C VAL A 42 -7.52 11.98 15.55
N SER A 43 -7.47 12.19 14.23
CA SER A 43 -7.44 11.12 13.23
C SER A 43 -6.07 10.43 13.11
N LEU A 44 -4.97 11.18 13.25
CA LEU A 44 -3.61 10.61 13.30
C LEU A 44 -3.36 9.85 14.61
N SER A 45 -4.09 10.19 15.68
CA SER A 45 -3.98 9.50 16.98
C SER A 45 -4.44 8.04 16.94
N PHE A 46 -5.48 7.74 16.16
CA PHE A 46 -6.00 6.38 15.96
C PHE A 46 -5.04 5.56 15.10
N ILE A 47 -4.60 6.14 13.99
CA ILE A 47 -3.68 5.50 13.05
C ILE A 47 -2.33 5.20 13.72
N GLY A 48 -1.75 6.15 14.47
CA GLY A 48 -0.49 5.91 15.19
C GLY A 48 -0.58 4.83 16.27
N LYS A 49 -1.75 4.67 16.94
CA LYS A 49 -1.97 3.53 17.85
C LYS A 49 -2.01 2.20 17.11
N SER A 50 -2.67 2.15 15.95
CA SER A 50 -2.68 0.95 15.10
C SER A 50 -1.28 0.60 14.60
N PHE A 51 -0.48 1.58 14.18
CA PHE A 51 0.91 1.37 13.77
C PHE A 51 1.77 0.74 14.87
N ALA A 52 1.61 1.17 16.13
CA ALA A 52 2.31 0.55 17.26
C ALA A 52 1.89 -0.92 17.46
N GLY A 53 0.59 -1.23 17.31
CA GLY A 53 0.09 -2.60 17.35
C GLY A 53 0.68 -3.47 16.24
N TYR A 54 0.68 -2.97 15.01
CA TYR A 54 1.27 -3.68 13.85
C TYR A 54 2.77 -3.90 14.01
N TYR A 55 3.48 -2.92 14.54
CA TYR A 55 4.91 -3.04 14.82
C TYR A 55 5.20 -4.20 15.78
N GLU A 56 4.48 -4.30 16.89
CA GLU A 56 4.68 -5.39 17.86
C GLU A 56 4.36 -6.77 17.26
N SER A 57 3.27 -6.89 16.48
CA SER A 57 2.94 -8.12 15.77
C SER A 57 4.05 -8.54 14.80
N LEU A 58 4.47 -7.65 13.90
CA LEU A 58 5.50 -7.95 12.89
C LEU A 58 6.88 -8.22 13.51
N ARG A 59 7.22 -7.49 14.58
CA ARG A 59 8.47 -7.72 15.33
C ARG A 59 8.51 -9.12 15.93
N SER A 60 7.39 -9.59 16.48
CA SER A 60 7.31 -10.92 17.07
C SER A 60 7.52 -12.05 16.03
N GLU A 61 7.17 -11.78 14.78
CA GLU A 61 7.38 -12.68 13.63
C GLU A 61 8.79 -12.60 13.04
N GLY A 62 9.53 -11.52 13.32
CA GLY A 62 10.91 -11.32 12.88
C GLY A 62 11.07 -10.87 11.43
N ASP A 63 10.00 -10.39 10.78
CA ASP A 63 10.04 -9.96 9.39
C ASP A 63 10.49 -8.49 9.25
N GLN A 64 11.79 -8.31 9.00
CA GLN A 64 12.37 -6.99 8.80
C GLN A 64 11.81 -6.27 7.55
N LYS A 65 11.45 -7.01 6.50
CA LYS A 65 10.93 -6.40 5.28
C LYS A 65 9.56 -5.76 5.53
N ALA A 66 8.69 -6.48 6.24
CA ALA A 66 7.40 -5.98 6.66
C ALA A 66 7.52 -4.77 7.61
N LEU A 67 8.47 -4.79 8.55
CA LEU A 67 8.71 -3.63 9.43
C LEU A 67 9.13 -2.38 8.65
N GLU A 68 9.94 -2.53 7.61
CA GLU A 68 10.40 -1.44 6.77
C GLU A 68 9.26 -0.90 5.90
N GLY A 69 8.40 -1.78 5.38
CA GLY A 69 7.19 -1.40 4.66
C GLY A 69 6.16 -0.69 5.55
N LEU A 70 6.00 -1.12 6.81
CA LEU A 70 5.19 -0.41 7.81
C LEU A 70 5.66 1.04 7.97
N ARG A 71 6.98 1.26 8.06
CA ARG A 71 7.57 2.61 8.15
C ARG A 71 7.28 3.43 6.89
N GLN A 72 7.45 2.85 5.71
CA GLN A 72 7.17 3.54 4.45
C GLN A 72 5.70 3.92 4.30
N MET A 73 4.77 3.07 4.75
CA MET A 73 3.34 3.40 4.78
C MET A 73 3.04 4.55 5.74
N ALA A 74 3.64 4.53 6.94
CA ALA A 74 3.48 5.62 7.91
C ALA A 74 3.97 6.97 7.34
N ILE A 75 5.14 6.98 6.69
CA ILE A 75 5.66 8.16 5.98
C ILE A 75 4.68 8.58 4.87
N HIS A 76 4.21 7.65 4.06
CA HIS A 76 3.30 7.96 2.95
C HIS A 76 2.01 8.65 3.42
N LEU A 77 1.35 8.09 4.43
CA LEU A 77 0.10 8.63 4.99
C LEU A 77 0.28 10.00 5.65
N THR A 78 1.48 10.27 6.19
CA THR A 78 1.77 11.54 6.84
C THR A 78 2.20 12.63 5.87
N GLU A 79 2.93 12.30 4.81
CA GLU A 79 3.30 13.23 3.73
C GLU A 79 2.12 13.56 2.81
N ASN A 80 1.15 12.65 2.69
CA ASN A 80 -0.04 12.81 1.86
C ASN A 80 -1.33 12.72 2.70
N PRO A 81 -1.54 13.68 3.63
CA PRO A 81 -2.66 13.61 4.56
C PRO A 81 -3.97 13.79 3.81
N SER A 82 -4.65 12.66 3.55
CA SER A 82 -6.04 12.60 3.11
C SER A 82 -6.83 11.85 4.16
N ASN A 83 -7.81 12.53 4.77
CA ASN A 83 -8.66 11.92 5.80
C ASN A 83 -9.37 10.67 5.27
N GLU A 84 -9.81 10.69 4.00
CA GLU A 84 -10.49 9.57 3.35
C GLU A 84 -9.55 8.36 3.24
N ARG A 85 -8.38 8.52 2.62
CA ARG A 85 -7.40 7.42 2.48
C ARG A 85 -6.95 6.85 3.81
N ALA A 86 -6.77 7.72 4.80
CA ALA A 86 -6.38 7.35 6.14
C ALA A 86 -7.48 6.52 6.85
N ILE A 87 -8.75 6.85 6.59
CA ILE A 87 -9.92 6.09 7.06
C ILE A 87 -10.02 4.75 6.32
N ASP A 88 -9.88 4.73 4.99
CA ASP A 88 -9.97 3.51 4.19
C ASP A 88 -8.90 2.50 4.58
N PHE A 89 -7.66 2.97 4.75
CA PHE A 89 -6.57 2.20 5.33
C PHE A 89 -6.95 1.59 6.66
N SER A 90 -7.37 2.44 7.60
CA SER A 90 -7.73 2.05 8.95
C SER A 90 -8.84 1.00 8.95
N ASN A 91 -9.83 1.14 8.08
CA ASN A 91 -10.94 0.20 7.96
C ASN A 91 -10.49 -1.17 7.44
N ILE A 92 -9.69 -1.20 6.37
CA ILE A 92 -9.16 -2.44 5.79
C ILE A 92 -8.26 -3.14 6.81
N MET A 93 -7.30 -2.40 7.38
CA MET A 93 -6.36 -2.99 8.35
C MET A 93 -7.11 -3.55 9.56
N ARG A 94 -8.08 -2.82 10.12
CA ARG A 94 -8.88 -3.33 11.24
C ARG A 94 -9.72 -4.55 10.89
N ALA A 95 -10.22 -4.64 9.66
CA ALA A 95 -10.99 -5.79 9.21
C ALA A 95 -10.11 -7.04 9.05
N ARG A 96 -8.84 -6.87 8.69
CA ARG A 96 -7.96 -7.94 8.24
C ARG A 96 -6.75 -8.22 9.13
N GLU A 97 -6.47 -7.39 10.14
CA GLU A 97 -5.29 -7.53 11.03
C GLU A 97 -5.25 -8.85 11.82
N GLY A 98 -6.40 -9.52 11.97
CA GLY A 98 -6.49 -10.84 12.60
C GLY A 98 -6.29 -12.02 11.65
N GLU A 99 -6.17 -11.77 10.35
CA GLU A 99 -5.92 -12.81 9.34
C GLU A 99 -4.44 -13.22 9.36
N GLU A 100 -4.19 -14.53 9.39
CA GLU A 100 -2.85 -15.08 9.47
C GLU A 100 -1.99 -14.61 8.28
N GLY A 101 -0.84 -13.99 8.57
CA GLY A 101 0.12 -13.54 7.57
C GLY A 101 -0.31 -12.32 6.75
N PHE A 102 -1.51 -11.75 6.96
CA PHE A 102 -1.97 -10.59 6.21
C PHE A 102 -1.08 -9.36 6.42
N LEU A 103 -0.81 -9.00 7.69
CA LEU A 103 0.03 -7.84 8.02
C LEU A 103 1.41 -7.98 7.38
N ASN A 104 2.02 -9.16 7.50
CA ASN A 104 3.32 -9.45 6.90
C ASN A 104 3.26 -9.27 5.38
N THR A 105 2.33 -9.93 4.70
CA THR A 105 2.17 -9.87 3.25
C THR A 105 1.96 -8.44 2.77
N PHE A 106 1.03 -7.72 3.41
CA PHE A 106 0.70 -6.34 3.05
C PHE A 106 1.93 -5.43 3.19
N PHE A 107 2.58 -5.41 4.35
CA PHE A 107 3.70 -4.49 4.56
C PHE A 107 4.96 -4.92 3.80
N SER A 108 5.22 -6.21 3.61
CA SER A 108 6.28 -6.67 2.71
C SER A 108 6.03 -6.22 1.27
N THR A 109 4.78 -6.23 0.81
CA THR A 109 4.41 -5.71 -0.52
C THR A 109 4.59 -4.20 -0.60
N VAL A 110 4.22 -3.44 0.45
CA VAL A 110 4.51 -2.00 0.53
C VAL A 110 6.00 -1.73 0.37
N HIS A 111 6.84 -2.55 1.01
CA HIS A 111 8.28 -2.46 0.87
C HIS A 111 8.76 -2.60 -0.56
N ASP A 112 8.30 -3.63 -1.26
CA ASP A 112 8.68 -3.87 -2.66
C ASP A 112 8.24 -2.73 -3.59
N VAL A 113 7.03 -2.20 -3.38
CA VAL A 113 6.52 -1.08 -4.18
C VAL A 113 7.35 0.18 -3.94
N ALA A 114 7.72 0.46 -2.70
CA ALA A 114 8.52 1.63 -2.36
C ALA A 114 9.97 1.51 -2.86
N ASP A 115 10.60 0.34 -2.76
CA ASP A 115 11.98 0.12 -3.20
C ASP A 115 12.13 0.05 -4.72
N SER A 116 11.09 -0.43 -5.42
CA SER A 116 11.08 -0.49 -6.89
C SER A 116 10.99 0.88 -7.58
N GLY A 117 10.84 1.97 -6.82
CA GLY A 117 10.71 3.33 -7.35
C GLY A 117 9.36 3.62 -8.00
N ASN A 118 8.40 2.71 -7.85
CA ASN A 118 7.04 2.88 -8.35
C ASN A 118 6.21 3.79 -7.43
N SER A 119 5.07 4.27 -7.93
CA SER A 119 4.21 5.18 -7.16
C SER A 119 3.44 4.43 -6.08
N LEU A 120 3.99 4.43 -4.85
CA LEU A 120 3.31 3.89 -3.67
C LEU A 120 1.90 4.49 -3.50
N GLY A 121 1.72 5.78 -3.80
CA GLY A 121 0.41 6.43 -3.72
C GLY A 121 -0.61 5.91 -4.73
N PHE A 122 -0.20 5.62 -5.97
CA PHE A 122 -1.13 5.05 -6.96
C PHE A 122 -1.45 3.59 -6.64
N TRP A 123 -0.45 2.80 -6.28
CA TRP A 123 -0.64 1.42 -5.82
C TRP A 123 -1.60 1.37 -4.63
N PHE A 124 -1.36 2.20 -3.62
CA PHE A 124 -2.15 2.25 -2.41
C PHE A 124 -3.59 2.66 -2.67
N ASN A 125 -3.79 3.69 -3.50
CA ASN A 125 -5.13 4.12 -3.91
C ASN A 125 -5.87 3.02 -4.68
N THR A 126 -5.15 2.23 -5.48
CA THR A 126 -5.75 1.09 -6.20
C THR A 126 -6.17 0.01 -5.20
N PHE A 127 -5.29 -0.34 -4.26
CA PHE A 127 -5.56 -1.32 -3.21
C PHE A 127 -6.77 -0.96 -2.35
N THR A 128 -6.87 0.29 -1.88
CA THR A 128 -7.97 0.71 -0.99
C THR A 128 -9.34 0.74 -1.67
N ASN A 129 -9.38 0.80 -3.00
CA ASN A 129 -10.61 0.78 -3.77
C ASN A 129 -11.05 -0.63 -4.19
N LEU A 130 -10.40 -1.68 -3.68
CA LEU A 130 -10.81 -3.06 -3.85
C LEU A 130 -11.76 -3.45 -2.71
N ASP A 131 -13.02 -3.73 -3.05
CA ASP A 131 -14.09 -3.93 -2.07
C ASP A 131 -14.13 -5.35 -1.48
N ALA A 132 -13.44 -6.31 -2.09
CA ALA A 132 -13.41 -7.70 -1.65
C ALA A 132 -12.01 -8.12 -1.20
N ALA A 133 -11.94 -8.89 -0.10
CA ALA A 133 -10.69 -9.43 0.42
C ALA A 133 -9.98 -10.34 -0.62
N SER A 134 -10.73 -11.12 -1.41
CA SER A 134 -10.16 -11.96 -2.49
C SER A 134 -9.43 -11.12 -3.54
N ASN A 135 -10.04 -10.01 -3.96
CA ASN A 135 -9.42 -9.08 -4.90
C ASN A 135 -8.20 -8.38 -4.30
N GLN A 136 -8.24 -8.00 -3.03
CA GLN A 136 -7.09 -7.44 -2.32
C GLN A 136 -5.93 -8.45 -2.27
N ASP A 137 -6.21 -9.73 -2.01
CA ASP A 137 -5.19 -10.79 -1.98
C ASP A 137 -4.61 -11.07 -3.37
N GLY A 138 -5.48 -11.12 -4.38
CA GLY A 138 -5.08 -11.23 -5.78
C GLY A 138 -4.17 -10.07 -6.20
N PHE A 139 -4.49 -8.86 -5.76
CA PHE A 139 -3.69 -7.66 -6.02
C PHE A 139 -2.34 -7.67 -5.30
N LEU A 140 -2.29 -8.06 -4.02
CA LEU A 140 -1.04 -8.19 -3.26
C LEU A 140 -0.12 -9.26 -3.86
N SER A 141 -0.67 -10.43 -4.19
CA SER A 141 0.08 -11.52 -4.81
C SER A 141 0.59 -11.12 -6.19
N SER A 142 -0.25 -10.50 -7.03
CA SER A 142 0.15 -10.05 -8.37
C SER A 142 1.23 -8.96 -8.29
N THR A 143 1.12 -8.02 -7.35
CA THR A 143 2.15 -7.01 -7.09
C THR A 143 3.48 -7.68 -6.78
N SER A 144 3.50 -8.60 -5.80
CA SER A 144 4.71 -9.27 -5.36
C SER A 144 5.35 -10.07 -6.49
N ASN A 145 4.54 -10.84 -7.23
CA ASN A 145 5.02 -11.64 -8.35
C ASN A 145 5.65 -10.77 -9.45
N ILE A 146 4.95 -9.71 -9.88
CA ILE A 146 5.47 -8.78 -10.90
C ILE A 146 6.78 -8.14 -10.45
N LEU A 147 6.85 -7.64 -9.21
CA LEU A 147 8.05 -6.97 -8.70
C LEU A 147 9.23 -7.94 -8.45
N SER A 148 8.94 -9.23 -8.30
CA SER A 148 9.95 -10.29 -8.19
C SER A 148 10.46 -10.83 -9.53
N LEU A 149 9.87 -10.42 -10.66
CA LEU A 149 10.28 -10.92 -11.98
C LEU A 149 11.75 -10.60 -12.25
N GLU A 150 12.51 -11.64 -12.60
CA GLU A 150 13.86 -11.48 -13.11
C GLU A 150 13.79 -10.86 -14.51
N GLY A 151 14.45 -9.73 -14.73
CA GLY A 151 14.39 -9.03 -16.02
C GLY A 151 14.94 -7.61 -15.99
N ASP A 152 14.76 -6.90 -17.09
CA ASP A 152 15.10 -5.49 -17.18
C ASP A 152 14.16 -4.66 -16.28
N LYS A 153 14.73 -3.86 -15.37
CA LYS A 153 13.95 -3.06 -14.41
C LYS A 153 12.92 -2.15 -15.06
N LYS A 154 13.21 -1.64 -16.26
CA LYS A 154 12.29 -0.74 -16.99
C LYS A 154 11.12 -1.53 -17.55
N GLU A 155 11.34 -2.76 -18.02
CA GLU A 155 10.28 -3.64 -18.48
C GLU A 155 9.37 -4.06 -17.33
N THR A 156 9.93 -4.48 -16.20
CA THR A 156 9.15 -4.81 -14.99
C THR A 156 8.33 -3.61 -14.49
N ALA A 157 8.92 -2.41 -14.46
CA ALA A 157 8.19 -1.18 -14.10
C ALA A 157 7.07 -0.85 -15.10
N GLY A 158 7.27 -1.14 -16.39
CA GLY A 158 6.25 -1.00 -17.43
C GLY A 158 5.05 -1.92 -17.17
N ILE A 159 5.30 -3.22 -16.97
CA ILE A 159 4.25 -4.20 -16.64
C ILE A 159 3.53 -3.82 -15.36
N PHE A 160 4.26 -3.45 -14.31
CA PHE A 160 3.64 -3.06 -13.05
C PHE A 160 2.73 -1.82 -13.20
N SER A 161 3.17 -0.83 -13.98
CA SER A 161 2.36 0.36 -14.27
C SER A 161 1.10 0.02 -15.06
N GLU A 162 1.19 -0.90 -16.02
CA GLU A 162 0.03 -1.38 -16.77
C GLU A 162 -0.93 -2.16 -15.89
N PHE A 163 -0.43 -3.06 -15.04
CA PHE A 163 -1.21 -3.80 -14.05
C PHE A 163 -2.01 -2.87 -13.13
N LEU A 164 -1.36 -1.86 -12.55
CA LEU A 164 -2.02 -0.86 -11.71
C LEU A 164 -3.13 -0.12 -12.46
N ARG A 165 -2.82 0.36 -13.68
CA ARG A 165 -3.77 1.08 -14.51
C ARG A 165 -4.97 0.22 -14.88
N MET A 166 -4.76 -1.04 -15.26
CA MET A 166 -5.85 -1.94 -15.63
C MET A 166 -6.74 -2.27 -14.42
N THR A 167 -6.15 -2.49 -13.25
CA THR A 167 -6.92 -2.70 -12.02
C THR A 167 -7.78 -1.49 -11.67
N ASP A 168 -7.19 -0.28 -11.68
CA ASP A 168 -7.92 0.98 -11.45
C ASP A 168 -9.02 1.23 -12.50
N GLN A 169 -8.78 0.85 -13.76
CA GLN A 169 -9.79 0.93 -14.81
C GLN A 169 -10.95 -0.06 -14.58
N ALA A 170 -10.66 -1.30 -14.19
CA ALA A 170 -11.69 -2.30 -13.90
C ALA A 170 -12.58 -1.85 -12.74
N ILE A 171 -11.98 -1.30 -11.67
CA ILE A 171 -12.71 -0.74 -10.53
C ILE A 171 -13.70 0.34 -10.99
N LYS A 172 -13.29 1.21 -11.91
CA LYS A 172 -14.12 2.33 -12.41
C LYS A 172 -15.13 1.92 -13.46
N HIS A 173 -14.83 0.88 -14.24
CA HIS A 173 -15.66 0.42 -15.34
C HIS A 173 -16.87 -0.36 -14.84
N PHE A 174 -16.66 -1.33 -13.95
CA PHE A 174 -17.72 -2.18 -13.43
C PHE A 174 -18.39 -1.54 -12.21
N GLN A 175 -19.50 -0.84 -12.44
CA GLN A 175 -20.27 -0.22 -11.35
C GLN A 175 -20.97 -1.26 -10.45
N ASP A 176 -21.40 -2.37 -11.04
CA ASP A 176 -21.97 -3.50 -10.30
C ASP A 176 -20.88 -4.21 -9.49
N GLU A 177 -21.07 -4.34 -8.18
CA GLU A 177 -20.05 -4.85 -7.26
C GLU A 177 -19.75 -6.34 -7.48
N ASP A 178 -20.77 -7.14 -7.78
CA ASP A 178 -20.61 -8.58 -8.00
C ASP A 178 -19.87 -8.83 -9.32
N LEU A 179 -20.23 -8.11 -10.38
CA LEU A 179 -19.54 -8.16 -11.66
C LEU A 179 -18.10 -7.66 -11.56
N ARG A 180 -17.87 -6.55 -10.83
CA ARG A 180 -16.53 -6.03 -10.55
C ARG A 180 -15.67 -7.08 -9.85
N ARG A 181 -16.21 -7.71 -8.80
CA ARG A 181 -15.51 -8.74 -8.03
C ARG A 181 -15.12 -9.92 -8.92
N GLU A 182 -16.07 -10.46 -9.69
CA GLU A 182 -15.85 -11.60 -10.60
C GLU A 182 -14.78 -11.28 -11.64
N ASN A 183 -14.87 -10.14 -12.32
CA ASN A 183 -13.89 -9.76 -13.34
C ASN A 183 -12.49 -9.53 -12.76
N LEU A 184 -12.39 -8.95 -11.57
CA LEU A 184 -11.10 -8.77 -10.89
C LEU A 184 -10.53 -10.11 -10.38
N ASP A 185 -11.36 -11.02 -9.88
CA ASP A 185 -10.92 -12.35 -9.47
C ASP A 185 -10.39 -13.15 -10.68
N ASP A 186 -11.08 -13.09 -11.82
CA ASP A 186 -10.62 -13.69 -13.08
C ASP A 186 -9.32 -13.06 -13.57
N PHE A 187 -9.21 -11.73 -13.50
CA PHE A 187 -7.98 -11.02 -13.86
C PHE A 187 -6.79 -11.46 -13.01
N PHE A 188 -6.92 -11.42 -11.67
CA PHE A 188 -5.84 -11.85 -10.78
C PHE A 188 -5.55 -13.35 -10.91
N GLY A 189 -6.58 -14.18 -11.16
CA GLY A 189 -6.42 -15.59 -11.48
C GLY A 189 -5.53 -15.80 -12.70
N SER A 190 -5.79 -15.08 -13.79
CA SER A 190 -5.01 -15.15 -15.03
C SER A 190 -3.55 -14.70 -14.87
N LEU A 191 -3.27 -13.81 -13.90
CA LEU A 191 -1.93 -13.31 -13.61
C LEU A 191 -1.13 -14.28 -12.72
N LYS A 192 -1.81 -15.07 -11.89
CA LYS A 192 -1.19 -16.02 -10.97
C LYS A 192 -0.45 -17.14 -11.70
N GLU A 193 -0.89 -17.49 -12.90
CA GLU A 193 -0.31 -18.56 -13.73
C GLU A 193 0.91 -18.10 -14.54
N ARG A 194 1.31 -16.83 -14.43
CA ARG A 194 2.36 -16.23 -15.26
C ARG A 194 3.67 -16.13 -14.48
N GLU A 195 4.76 -16.51 -15.14
CA GLU A 195 6.12 -16.51 -14.57
C GLU A 195 7.08 -15.60 -15.35
N SER A 196 6.60 -14.89 -16.38
CA SER A 196 7.43 -14.07 -17.26
C SER A 196 6.78 -12.74 -17.62
N ILE A 197 7.61 -11.74 -17.95
CA ILE A 197 7.17 -10.41 -18.42
C ILE A 197 6.18 -10.53 -19.59
N GLU A 198 6.42 -11.43 -20.54
CA GLU A 198 5.53 -11.62 -21.69
C GLU A 198 4.19 -12.23 -21.27
N GLY A 199 4.19 -13.25 -20.40
CA GLY A 199 2.95 -13.85 -19.92
C GLY A 199 2.09 -12.86 -19.12
N TYR A 200 2.72 -11.98 -18.32
CA TYR A 200 2.01 -10.89 -17.66
C TYR A 200 1.45 -9.88 -18.66
N ARG A 201 2.20 -9.52 -19.70
CA ARG A 201 1.74 -8.62 -20.77
C ARG A 201 0.51 -9.19 -21.47
N GLU A 202 0.57 -10.45 -21.89
CA GLU A 202 -0.54 -11.17 -22.53
C GLU A 202 -1.79 -11.14 -21.65
N SER A 203 -1.70 -11.55 -20.37
CA SER A 203 -2.87 -11.52 -19.47
C SER A 203 -3.47 -10.13 -19.28
N ILE A 204 -2.63 -9.07 -19.20
CA ILE A 204 -3.09 -7.68 -19.09
C ILE A 204 -3.77 -7.22 -20.39
N GLU A 205 -3.27 -7.64 -21.55
CA GLU A 205 -3.86 -7.35 -22.86
C GLU A 205 -5.19 -8.09 -23.04
N ASP A 206 -5.24 -9.39 -22.77
CA ASP A 206 -6.46 -10.20 -22.84
C ASP A 206 -7.57 -9.63 -21.95
N PHE A 207 -7.23 -9.24 -20.72
CA PHE A 207 -8.20 -8.62 -19.81
C PHE A 207 -8.71 -7.28 -20.35
N ARG A 208 -7.82 -6.45 -20.91
CA ARG A 208 -8.18 -5.17 -21.51
C ARG A 208 -9.11 -5.34 -22.71
N GLU A 209 -8.91 -6.37 -23.52
CA GLU A 209 -9.80 -6.68 -24.63
C GLU A 209 -11.19 -7.13 -24.16
N ASN A 210 -11.25 -7.93 -23.08
CA ASN A 210 -12.50 -8.40 -22.48
C ASN A 210 -13.30 -7.29 -21.77
N MET A 211 -12.68 -6.16 -21.44
CA MET A 211 -13.33 -4.99 -20.85
C MET A 211 -13.99 -4.05 -21.87
N ASN A 212 -13.72 -4.19 -23.17
CA ASN A 212 -14.28 -3.33 -24.23
C ASN A 212 -15.56 -3.90 -24.84
#